data_AF-A0A654A221-F1
#
_entry.id   AF-A0A654A221-F1
#
_cell.length_a   1.000
_cell.length_b   1.000
_cell.length_c   1.000
_cell.angle_alpha   90.00
_cell.angle_beta   90.00
_cell.angle_gamma   90.00
#
_symmetry.space_group_name_H-M   'P 1'
#
loop_
_entity.id
_entity.type
_entity.pdbx_description
1 polymer ?
#
loop_
_entity_poly.entity_id
_entity_poly.type
_entity_poly.pdbx_seq_one_letter_code
_entity_poly.pdbx_strand_id
1 'polypeptide(L)'
;MSLRTAPSSSLLLLAPALALALTAAGCKRAERETPKPAPAAAEKAPQRTKEQAMASLLAVPELKAWSEQIEKRSKGKAHGAVIEDDPAPREINGKKYYQLTFVENRAADVRRRESFLVAQQGNEILVEDPETDTLLTLQEWRRNIERVELKSAD
;
A
#
# COMPACT_ATOMS: atom_id res chain seq x y z
N MET A 1 -24.44 -44.95 27.91
CA MET A 1 -25.17 -43.82 27.30
C MET A 1 -24.80 -43.77 25.83
N SER A 2 -25.80 -43.57 24.98
CA SER A 2 -26.00 -44.28 23.72
C SER A 2 -25.13 -43.86 22.53
N LEU A 3 -24.61 -44.87 21.82
CA LEU A 3 -24.27 -44.85 20.40
C LEU A 3 -25.56 -44.79 19.57
N ARG A 4 -25.58 -44.03 18.46
CA ARG A 4 -26.52 -44.27 17.35
C ARG A 4 -25.84 -44.09 15.99
N THR A 5 -26.06 -45.12 15.18
CA THR A 5 -25.52 -45.46 13.88
C THR A 5 -26.65 -45.32 12.86
N ALA A 6 -26.39 -44.63 11.72
CA ALA A 6 -26.97 -44.81 10.37
C ALA A 6 -28.53 -44.85 10.25
N PRO A 7 -29.20 -45.13 9.09
CA PRO A 7 -28.70 -45.46 7.73
C PRO A 7 -29.52 -44.90 6.53
N SER A 8 -29.05 -45.26 5.30
CA SER A 8 -29.79 -45.77 4.11
C SER A 8 -31.02 -45.04 3.53
N SER A 9 -31.46 -45.21 2.28
CA SER A 9 -31.04 -45.79 0.99
C SER A 9 -32.31 -45.72 0.10
N SER A 10 -32.15 -46.02 -1.19
CA SER A 10 -33.20 -46.58 -2.09
C SER A 10 -34.07 -45.54 -2.81
N LEU A 11 -34.48 -45.70 -4.08
CA LEU A 11 -34.16 -46.52 -5.27
C LEU A 11 -35.35 -46.24 -6.21
N LEU A 12 -35.17 -46.40 -7.53
CA LEU A 12 -36.15 -46.86 -8.55
C LEU A 12 -35.63 -46.38 -9.92
N LEU A 13 -34.84 -47.16 -10.66
CA LEU A 13 -35.24 -48.25 -11.58
C LEU A 13 -36.13 -47.80 -12.76
N LEU A 14 -35.58 -47.82 -13.99
CA LEU A 14 -35.88 -48.78 -15.08
C LEU A 14 -35.58 -48.19 -16.48
N ALA A 15 -34.83 -48.97 -17.27
CA ALA A 15 -34.57 -48.89 -18.73
C ALA A 15 -35.84 -49.31 -19.54
N PRO A 16 -35.89 -49.46 -20.91
CA PRO A 16 -34.81 -49.62 -21.91
C PRO A 16 -35.08 -49.12 -23.37
N ALA A 17 -34.17 -49.50 -24.29
CA ALA A 17 -34.29 -49.64 -25.77
C ALA A 17 -34.25 -48.34 -26.61
N LEU A 18 -33.73 -48.26 -27.85
CA LEU A 18 -33.34 -49.23 -28.88
C LEU A 18 -32.38 -48.53 -29.89
N ALA A 19 -31.64 -49.35 -30.63
CA ALA A 19 -30.60 -49.12 -31.65
C ALA A 19 -30.78 -47.99 -32.69
N LEU A 20 -29.65 -47.46 -33.19
CA LEU A 20 -29.28 -47.53 -34.62
C LEU A 20 -27.81 -47.14 -34.85
N ALA A 21 -27.09 -47.97 -35.61
CA ALA A 21 -25.74 -47.71 -36.11
C ALA A 21 -25.81 -46.87 -37.41
N LEU A 22 -24.87 -45.93 -37.58
CA LEU A 22 -24.45 -45.39 -38.89
C LEU A 22 -23.01 -44.88 -38.78
N THR A 23 -22.10 -45.54 -39.46
CA THR A 23 -20.72 -45.12 -39.73
C THR A 23 -20.71 -44.07 -40.83
N ALA A 24 -20.08 -42.91 -40.62
CA ALA A 24 -19.54 -42.09 -41.70
C ALA A 24 -18.39 -41.23 -41.19
N ALA A 25 -17.24 -41.40 -41.84
CA ALA A 25 -16.04 -40.62 -41.68
C ALA A 25 -16.30 -39.12 -41.92
N GLY A 26 -15.72 -38.26 -41.08
CA GLY A 26 -15.79 -36.82 -41.27
C GLY A 26 -14.93 -36.08 -40.27
N CYS A 27 -13.73 -35.70 -40.71
CA CYS A 27 -12.88 -34.59 -40.22
C CYS A 27 -12.80 -34.35 -38.71
N LYS A 28 -11.61 -34.60 -38.14
CA LYS A 28 -11.12 -33.95 -36.93
C LYS A 28 -11.46 -32.45 -36.95
N ARG A 29 -12.47 -32.04 -36.19
CA ARG A 29 -12.59 -30.68 -35.70
C ARG A 29 -12.36 -30.77 -34.21
N ALA A 30 -11.12 -30.49 -33.80
CA ALA A 30 -10.80 -30.24 -32.42
C ALA A 30 -11.77 -29.19 -31.90
N GLU A 31 -12.63 -29.63 -31.00
CA GLU A 31 -13.51 -28.78 -30.21
C GLU A 31 -12.58 -27.81 -29.47
N ARG A 32 -12.54 -26.56 -29.94
CA ARG A 32 -11.89 -25.49 -29.20
C ARG A 32 -12.72 -25.34 -27.94
N GLU A 33 -12.22 -25.89 -26.84
CA GLU A 33 -12.62 -25.50 -25.50
C GLU A 33 -12.70 -23.97 -25.49
N THR A 34 -13.91 -23.46 -25.25
CA THR A 34 -14.14 -22.05 -25.00
C THR A 34 -13.27 -21.67 -23.80
N PRO A 35 -12.27 -20.79 -23.97
CA PRO A 35 -11.45 -20.40 -22.84
C PRO A 35 -12.36 -19.68 -21.84
N LYS A 36 -12.45 -20.26 -20.64
CA LYS A 36 -13.01 -19.63 -19.44
C LYS A 36 -12.44 -18.21 -19.36
N PRO A 37 -13.26 -17.15 -19.22
CA PRO A 37 -12.75 -15.79 -19.09
C PRO A 37 -11.76 -15.77 -17.93
N ALA A 38 -10.50 -15.46 -18.23
CA ALA A 38 -9.53 -15.18 -17.19
C ALA A 38 -10.06 -14.01 -16.34
N PRO A 39 -9.95 -14.06 -15.00
CA PRO A 39 -10.31 -12.92 -14.18
C PRO A 39 -9.51 -11.72 -14.69
N ALA A 40 -10.23 -10.64 -15.03
CA ALA A 40 -9.62 -9.40 -15.46
C ALA A 40 -8.52 -9.04 -14.46
N ALA A 41 -7.29 -8.94 -14.95
CA ALA A 41 -6.18 -8.48 -14.14
C ALA A 41 -6.56 -7.10 -13.62
N ALA A 42 -6.82 -6.99 -12.33
CA ALA A 42 -7.04 -5.71 -11.68
C ALA A 42 -5.82 -4.84 -12.01
N GLU A 43 -6.07 -3.73 -12.72
CA GLU A 43 -5.03 -2.75 -13.04
C GLU A 43 -4.38 -2.32 -11.73
N LYS A 44 -3.18 -2.83 -11.47
CA LYS A 44 -2.40 -2.41 -10.30
C LYS A 44 -2.10 -0.94 -10.50
N ALA A 45 -2.50 -0.12 -9.52
CA ALA A 45 -2.15 1.29 -9.50
C ALA A 45 -0.63 1.44 -9.72
N PRO A 46 -0.19 2.43 -10.51
CA PRO A 46 1.22 2.60 -10.81
C PRO A 46 2.01 2.73 -9.52
N GLN A 47 3.04 1.90 -9.39
CA GLN A 47 3.91 1.93 -8.24
C GLN A 47 4.85 3.13 -8.34
N ARG A 48 4.82 3.98 -7.31
CA ARG A 48 5.65 5.17 -7.18
C ARG A 48 7.10 4.75 -6.98
N THR A 49 8.05 5.48 -7.59
CA THR A 49 9.48 5.33 -7.24
C THR A 49 9.81 6.05 -5.93
N LYS A 50 10.97 5.75 -5.35
CA LYS A 50 11.42 6.44 -4.14
C LYS A 50 11.55 7.94 -4.35
N GLU A 51 12.11 8.36 -5.49
CA GLU A 51 12.33 9.76 -5.83
C GLU A 51 10.99 10.50 -5.94
N GLN A 52 9.98 9.84 -6.52
CA GLN A 52 8.62 10.37 -6.57
C GLN A 52 7.97 10.45 -5.18
N ALA A 53 8.30 9.54 -4.25
CA ALA A 53 7.84 9.59 -2.86
C ALA A 53 8.50 10.76 -2.11
N MET A 54 9.82 10.93 -2.24
CA MET A 54 10.56 12.05 -1.68
C MET A 54 10.04 13.39 -2.21
N ALA A 55 9.81 13.50 -3.52
CA ALA A 55 9.24 14.69 -4.13
C ALA A 55 7.82 14.99 -3.62
N SER A 56 6.99 13.96 -3.42
CA SER A 56 5.65 14.16 -2.84
C SER A 56 5.69 14.63 -1.39
N LEU A 57 6.68 14.17 -0.63
CA LEU A 57 6.87 14.61 0.75
C LEU A 57 7.36 16.07 0.80
N LEU A 58 8.31 16.45 -0.05
CA LEU A 58 8.75 17.85 -0.17
C LEU A 58 7.66 18.80 -0.68
N ALA A 59 6.64 18.29 -1.36
CA ALA A 59 5.48 19.06 -1.80
C ALA A 59 4.44 19.31 -0.68
N VAL A 60 4.60 18.68 0.49
CA VAL A 60 3.76 18.95 1.67
C VAL A 60 3.98 20.40 2.13
N PRO A 61 2.93 21.25 2.19
CA PRO A 61 3.08 22.67 2.51
C PRO A 61 3.79 22.93 3.84
N GLU A 62 3.54 22.09 4.83
CA GLU A 62 4.15 22.17 6.15
C GLU A 62 5.67 21.94 6.09
N LEU A 63 6.13 20.95 5.33
CA LEU A 63 7.57 20.70 5.15
C LEU A 63 8.26 21.79 4.32
N LYS A 64 7.54 22.38 3.35
CA LYS A 64 8.02 23.53 2.60
C LYS A 64 8.20 24.75 3.52
N ALA A 65 7.22 25.05 4.37
CA ALA A 65 7.29 26.13 5.34
C ALA A 65 8.44 25.94 6.34
N TRP A 66 8.62 24.72 6.87
CA TRP A 66 9.75 24.41 7.74
C TRP A 66 11.09 24.52 7.02
N SER A 67 11.19 24.09 5.77
CA SER A 67 12.40 24.27 4.96
C SER A 67 12.75 25.76 4.82
N GLU A 68 11.78 26.60 4.49
CA GLU A 68 11.96 28.05 4.39
C GLU A 68 12.34 28.69 5.74
N GLN A 69 11.76 28.22 6.84
CA GLN A 69 12.13 28.68 8.18
C GLN A 69 13.56 28.28 8.56
N ILE A 70 13.98 27.05 8.22
CA ILE A 70 15.36 26.56 8.40
C ILE A 70 16.34 27.43 7.63
N GLU A 71 16.06 27.72 6.36
CA GLU A 71 16.88 28.58 5.51
C GLU A 71 17.01 29.99 6.10
N LYS A 72 15.88 30.59 6.49
CA LYS A 72 15.82 31.94 7.06
C LYS A 72 16.61 32.03 8.38
N ARG A 73 16.40 31.10 9.31
CA ARG A 73 17.06 31.13 10.63
C ARG A 73 18.54 30.79 10.56
N SER A 74 18.93 29.92 9.61
CA SER A 74 20.32 29.52 9.43
C SER A 74 21.12 30.48 8.56
N LYS A 75 20.44 31.41 7.85
CA LYS A 75 21.02 32.29 6.83
C LYS A 75 21.67 31.48 5.70
N GLY A 76 20.99 30.44 5.23
CA GLY A 76 21.47 29.55 4.14
C GLY A 76 22.51 28.50 4.57
N LYS A 77 22.82 28.39 5.85
CA LYS A 77 23.79 27.40 6.37
C LYS A 77 23.18 26.02 6.61
N ALA A 78 21.86 25.95 6.60
CA ALA A 78 21.08 24.74 6.79
C ALA A 78 19.87 24.77 5.86
N HIS A 79 19.45 23.60 5.39
CA HIS A 79 18.28 23.45 4.55
C HIS A 79 17.45 22.24 4.99
N GLY A 80 16.15 22.29 4.71
CA GLY A 80 15.30 21.11 4.83
C GLY A 80 15.62 20.10 3.72
N ALA A 81 15.74 18.83 4.06
CA ALA A 81 15.93 17.75 3.10
C ALA A 81 15.12 16.52 3.50
N VAL A 82 14.84 15.65 2.53
CA VAL A 82 14.28 14.32 2.78
C VAL A 82 15.38 13.30 2.49
N ILE A 83 15.58 12.37 3.40
CA ILE A 83 16.49 11.23 3.24
C ILE A 83 15.71 9.92 3.37
N GLU A 84 16.25 8.86 2.78
CA GLU A 84 15.78 7.50 3.04
C GLU A 84 16.33 7.05 4.39
N ASP A 85 15.46 6.53 5.25
CA ASP A 85 15.84 6.01 6.57
C ASP A 85 16.26 4.53 6.47
N ASP A 86 15.43 3.73 5.82
CA ASP A 86 15.66 2.31 5.57
C ASP A 86 15.28 1.96 4.12
N PRO A 87 16.20 1.34 3.34
CA PRO A 87 15.91 0.91 1.97
C PRO A 87 14.88 -0.22 1.88
N ALA A 88 14.67 -0.98 2.96
CA ALA A 88 13.64 -2.00 3.01
C ALA A 88 12.26 -1.34 3.20
N PRO A 89 11.28 -1.60 2.32
CA PRO A 89 9.94 -1.07 2.49
C PRO A 89 9.28 -1.63 3.75
N ARG A 90 8.67 -0.75 4.55
CA ARG A 90 7.83 -1.17 5.68
C ARG A 90 6.47 -1.61 5.17
N GLU A 91 5.97 -2.74 5.66
CA GLU A 91 4.63 -3.23 5.34
C GLU A 91 3.67 -2.98 6.50
N ILE A 92 2.56 -2.29 6.22
CA ILE A 92 1.50 -2.00 7.18
C ILE A 92 0.18 -2.30 6.52
N ASN A 93 -0.63 -3.19 7.12
CA ASN A 93 -1.94 -3.59 6.59
C ASN A 93 -1.88 -4.05 5.11
N GLY A 94 -0.81 -4.73 4.72
CA GLY A 94 -0.59 -5.20 3.33
C GLY A 94 -0.20 -4.12 2.33
N LYS A 95 -0.02 -2.86 2.75
CA LYS A 95 0.54 -1.78 1.94
C LYS A 95 2.02 -1.61 2.23
N LYS A 96 2.81 -1.37 1.19
CA LYS A 96 4.25 -1.10 1.30
C LYS A 96 4.52 0.39 1.30
N TYR A 97 5.45 0.83 2.15
CA TYR A 97 5.82 2.22 2.32
C TYR A 97 7.33 2.41 2.19
N TYR A 98 7.73 3.52 1.58
CA TYR A 98 9.08 4.05 1.71
C TYR A 98 9.23 4.70 3.08
N GLN A 99 10.35 4.40 3.75
CA GLN A 99 10.69 4.97 5.05
C GLN A 99 11.58 6.19 4.81
N LEU A 100 11.02 7.37 5.02
CA LEU A 100 11.65 8.65 4.69
C LEU A 100 11.69 9.55 5.91
N THR A 101 12.74 10.35 6.04
CA THR A 101 12.89 11.26 7.17
C THR A 101 13.11 12.67 6.65
N PHE A 102 12.32 13.62 7.16
CA PHE A 102 12.61 15.03 6.98
C PHE A 102 13.68 15.47 7.98
N VAL A 103 14.75 16.07 7.47
CA VAL A 103 15.92 16.47 8.23
C VAL A 103 16.24 17.93 7.98
N GLU A 104 16.83 18.55 8.98
CA GLU A 104 17.62 19.76 8.79
C GLU A 104 19.06 19.35 8.50
N ASN A 105 19.50 19.59 7.26
CA ASN A 105 20.85 19.31 6.80
C ASN A 105 21.76 20.51 7.03
N ARG A 106 22.80 20.34 7.83
CA ARG A 106 23.84 21.36 8.12
C ARG A 106 25.19 20.79 7.71
N ALA A 107 26.16 21.68 7.48
CA ALA A 107 27.52 21.27 7.15
C ALA A 107 28.19 20.40 8.25
N ALA A 108 27.80 20.59 9.51
CA ALA A 108 28.40 19.90 10.65
C ALA A 108 27.58 18.67 11.11
N ASP A 109 26.27 18.68 10.91
CA ASP A 109 25.35 17.68 11.45
C ASP A 109 24.05 17.58 10.64
N VAL A 110 23.36 16.45 10.76
CA VAL A 110 22.01 16.25 10.22
C VAL A 110 21.07 16.05 11.40
N ARG A 111 20.04 16.90 11.51
CA ARG A 111 19.06 16.82 12.60
C ARG A 111 17.75 16.25 12.10
N ARG A 112 17.35 15.10 12.64
CA ARG A 112 16.03 14.51 12.40
C ARG A 112 14.95 15.48 12.89
N ARG A 113 13.91 15.66 12.06
CA ARG A 113 12.73 16.46 12.41
C ARG A 113 11.51 15.56 12.53
N GLU A 114 11.22 14.80 11.48
CA GLU A 114 10.01 13.98 11.42
C GLU A 114 10.21 12.75 10.51
N SER A 115 9.62 11.62 10.90
CA SER A 115 9.70 10.35 10.18
C SER A 115 8.38 10.08 9.44
N PHE A 116 8.46 9.70 8.18
CA PHE A 116 7.32 9.52 7.28
C PHE A 116 7.34 8.17 6.60
N LEU A 117 6.15 7.61 6.41
CA LEU A 117 5.91 6.45 5.59
C LEU A 117 5.07 6.85 4.39
N VAL A 118 5.67 6.85 3.20
CA VAL A 118 4.97 7.20 1.96
C VAL A 118 4.62 5.93 1.20
N ALA A 119 3.33 5.72 0.94
CA ALA A 119 2.87 4.50 0.27
C ALA A 119 3.48 4.38 -1.13
N GLN A 120 3.93 3.18 -1.48
CA GLN A 120 4.41 2.86 -2.82
C GLN A 120 3.29 2.87 -3.85
N GLN A 121 2.04 2.75 -3.41
CA GLN A 121 0.84 2.81 -4.25
C GLN A 121 -0.20 3.70 -3.60
N GLY A 122 -0.86 4.52 -4.39
CA GLY A 122 -1.81 5.53 -3.89
C GLY A 122 -1.11 6.78 -3.34
N ASN A 123 -1.82 7.53 -2.49
CA ASN A 123 -1.41 8.85 -2.00
C ASN A 123 -1.33 8.93 -0.47
N GLU A 124 -1.25 7.80 0.21
CA GLU A 124 -1.22 7.75 1.66
C GLU A 124 0.18 8.12 2.19
N ILE A 125 0.20 9.00 3.18
CA ILE A 125 1.38 9.39 3.94
C ILE A 125 1.03 9.22 5.41
N LEU A 126 1.82 8.40 6.10
CA LEU A 126 1.77 8.26 7.54
C LEU A 126 2.99 8.96 8.14
N VAL A 127 2.85 9.37 9.40
CA VAL A 127 3.90 10.02 10.18
C VAL A 127 4.12 9.18 11.42
N GLU A 128 5.37 8.89 11.74
CA GLU A 128 5.75 8.11 12.91
C GLU A 128 6.13 9.06 14.04
N ASP A 129 5.35 9.03 15.12
CA ASP A 129 5.65 9.79 16.34
C ASP A 129 6.87 9.18 17.04
N PRO A 130 8.00 9.89 17.13
CA PRO A 130 9.23 9.34 17.70
C PRO A 130 9.16 9.15 19.23
N GLU A 131 8.18 9.73 19.91
CA GLU A 131 8.02 9.57 21.36
C GLU A 131 7.17 8.34 21.72
N THR A 132 6.21 8.00 20.86
CA THR A 132 5.21 6.96 21.14
C THR A 132 5.27 5.75 20.21
N ASP A 133 6.12 5.80 19.18
CA ASP A 133 6.20 4.82 18.09
C ASP A 133 4.84 4.57 17.40
N THR A 134 3.95 5.55 17.45
CA THR A 134 2.62 5.47 16.84
C THR A 134 2.60 6.02 15.43
N LEU A 135 1.75 5.43 14.58
CA LEU A 135 1.55 5.91 13.21
C LEU A 135 0.31 6.80 13.17
N LEU A 136 0.54 8.04 12.77
CA LEU A 136 -0.49 9.05 12.54
C LEU A 136 -0.73 9.18 11.03
N THR A 137 -1.97 9.45 10.64
CA THR A 137 -2.23 9.97 9.29
C THR A 137 -1.65 11.37 9.16
N LEU A 138 -1.31 11.80 7.94
CA LEU A 138 -0.84 13.16 7.68
C LEU A 138 -1.79 14.25 8.23
N GLN A 139 -3.11 14.00 8.21
CA GLN A 139 -4.11 14.94 8.74
C GLN A 139 -4.12 15.00 10.28
N GLU A 140 -3.90 13.88 10.96
CA GLU A 140 -3.76 13.86 12.42
C GLU A 140 -2.48 14.58 12.85
N TRP A 141 -1.38 14.31 12.16
CA TRP A 141 -0.12 15.01 12.39
C TRP A 141 -0.26 16.53 12.22
N ARG A 142 -0.89 17.02 11.14
CA ARG A 142 -1.18 18.46 10.92
C ARG A 142 -1.86 19.10 12.12
N ARG A 143 -2.91 18.46 12.62
CA ARG A 143 -3.66 18.94 13.79
C ARG A 143 -2.82 18.97 15.07
N ASN A 144 -1.85 18.06 15.20
CA ASN A 144 -0.94 18.02 16.34
C ASN A 144 0.12 19.12 16.26
N ILE A 145 0.77 19.30 15.10
CA ILE A 145 1.81 20.34 14.94
C ILE A 145 1.25 21.75 15.03
N GLU A 146 0.07 22.02 14.47
CA GLU A 146 -0.59 23.34 14.58
C GLU A 146 -0.84 23.68 16.04
N ARG A 147 -1.26 22.70 16.85
CA ARG A 147 -1.47 22.89 18.29
C ARG A 147 -0.16 23.20 19.02
N VAL A 148 0.95 22.59 18.63
CA VAL A 148 2.26 22.85 19.23
C VAL A 148 2.77 24.25 18.84
N GLU A 149 2.61 24.64 17.58
CA GLU A 149 3.02 25.98 17.10
C GLU A 149 2.17 27.08 17.76
N LEU A 150 0.85 26.91 17.87
CA LEU A 150 -0.04 27.84 18.58
C LEU A 150 0.33 27.98 20.06
N LYS A 151 0.66 26.88 20.74
CA LYS A 151 1.11 26.90 22.15
C LYS A 151 2.48 27.56 22.35
N SER A 152 3.30 27.66 21.31
CA SER A 152 4.65 28.23 21.40
C SER A 152 4.68 29.74 21.10
N ALA A 153 3.52 30.33 20.79
CA ALA A 153 3.37 31.75 20.42
C ALA A 153 2.75 32.63 21.52
N ASP A 154 2.32 32.04 22.64
CA ASP A 154 1.87 32.69 23.88
C ASP A 154 3.03 32.76 24.91
#